data_AF-A0A381UHQ9-F1
#
_entry.id   AF-A0A381UHQ9-F1
#
_cell.length_a   1.000
_cell.length_b   1.000
_cell.length_c   1.000
_cell.angle_alpha   90.00
_cell.angle_beta   90.00
_cell.angle_gamma   90.00
#
_symmetry.space_group_name_H-M   'P 1'
#
loop_
_entity.id
_entity.type
_entity.pdbx_description
1 polymer ?
#
loop_
_entity_poly.entity_id
_entity_poly.type
_entity_poly.pdbx_seq_one_letter_code
_entity_poly.pdbx_strand_id
1 'polypeptide(L)'
;ELEVIGVTDEHYIGHVPVVYTLLPKWQEATYGPPGGAPPGERLPSILFDYASVIALQIQPATRPEDLQTTDETLGTITIDKTTAYEASTGYVEEVRTVQMIQVFLFVISAVVMGAFFSVWTIQRTKEIGLVKALGASNGYLLRDSLGQVLLLMIGATVIGTLSSIQIGRLLEAGGFPYLLVPETVIASAVMLVIAGLFGSALSLRLIMKIDPIIALGRER
;
A
#
# COMPACT_ATOMS: atom_id res chain seq x y z
N GLU A 1 23.45 -27.46 -22.14
CA GLU A 1 22.88 -27.49 -20.78
C GLU A 1 23.52 -26.39 -19.95
N LEU A 2 22.78 -25.72 -19.07
CA LEU A 2 23.32 -24.68 -18.19
C LEU A 2 23.56 -25.28 -16.80
N GLU A 3 24.80 -25.18 -16.32
CA GLU A 3 25.16 -25.57 -14.96
C GLU A 3 24.79 -24.47 -13.97
N VAL A 4 24.11 -24.84 -12.89
CA VAL A 4 23.77 -23.93 -11.79
C VAL A 4 24.98 -23.83 -10.87
N ILE A 5 25.68 -22.69 -10.91
CA ILE A 5 26.90 -22.45 -10.13
C ILE A 5 26.63 -21.98 -8.70
N GLY A 6 25.39 -21.63 -8.37
CA GLY A 6 25.00 -21.15 -7.06
C GLY A 6 23.57 -20.61 -7.04
N VAL A 7 23.10 -20.33 -5.83
CA VAL A 7 21.80 -19.68 -5.56
C VAL A 7 22.10 -18.42 -4.76
N THR A 8 21.56 -17.29 -5.22
CA THR A 8 21.62 -16.01 -4.50
C THR A 8 20.34 -15.85 -3.66
N ASP A 9 20.27 -14.80 -2.84
CA ASP A 9 19.03 -14.43 -2.14
C ASP A 9 17.84 -14.39 -3.10
N GLU A 10 16.64 -14.75 -2.63
CA GLU A 10 15.46 -14.81 -3.47
C GLU A 10 15.07 -13.42 -3.98
N HIS A 11 15.28 -13.19 -5.27
CA HIS A 11 14.86 -11.99 -5.97
C HIS A 11 13.70 -12.34 -6.91
N TYR A 12 12.65 -11.53 -6.85
CA TYR A 12 11.46 -11.68 -7.68
C TYR A 12 11.25 -10.42 -8.52
N ILE A 13 10.78 -10.62 -9.76
CA ILE A 13 10.22 -9.55 -10.60
C ILE A 13 8.80 -9.96 -10.94
N GLY A 14 7.81 -9.19 -10.48
CA GLY A 14 6.40 -9.49 -10.73
C GLY A 14 5.96 -10.88 -10.24
N HIS A 15 6.42 -11.29 -9.06
CA HIS A 15 6.16 -12.62 -8.44
C HIS A 15 6.76 -13.82 -9.20
N VAL A 16 7.63 -13.58 -10.18
CA VAL A 16 8.34 -14.62 -10.92
C VAL A 16 9.79 -14.69 -10.42
N PRO A 17 10.37 -15.89 -10.20
CA PRO A 17 11.75 -16.04 -9.79
C PRO A 17 12.71 -15.50 -10.86
N VAL A 18 13.77 -14.83 -10.42
CA VAL A 18 14.80 -14.29 -11.30
C VAL A 18 15.99 -15.25 -11.38
N VAL A 19 16.54 -15.41 -12.58
CA VAL A 19 17.79 -16.14 -12.80
C VAL A 19 18.86 -15.15 -13.23
N TYR A 20 20.01 -15.18 -12.53
CA TYR A 20 21.18 -14.41 -12.90
C TYR A 20 22.12 -15.27 -13.74
N THR A 21 22.70 -14.68 -14.78
CA THR A 21 23.72 -15.31 -15.60
C THR A 21 24.75 -14.27 -16.04
N LEU A 22 25.88 -14.73 -16.56
CA LEU A 22 26.88 -13.86 -17.15
C LEU A 22 26.30 -13.16 -18.37
N LEU A 23 26.58 -11.86 -18.53
CA LEU A 23 26.09 -11.07 -19.66
C LEU A 23 26.35 -11.74 -21.02
N PRO A 24 27.56 -12.29 -21.30
CA PRO A 24 27.79 -13.02 -22.55
C PRO A 24 26.85 -14.21 -22.77
N LYS A 25 26.52 -14.96 -21.70
CA LYS A 25 25.58 -16.08 -21.80
C LYS A 25 24.14 -15.63 -22.05
N TRP A 26 23.73 -14.52 -21.43
CA TRP A 26 22.40 -13.93 -21.70
C TRP A 26 22.31 -13.42 -23.14
N GLN A 27 23.35 -12.75 -23.64
CA GLN A 27 23.43 -12.26 -25.02
C GLN A 27 23.37 -13.43 -26.01
N GLU A 28 24.12 -14.50 -25.78
CA GLU A 28 24.06 -15.73 -26.58
C GLU A 28 22.66 -16.36 -26.57
N ALA A 29 22.01 -16.44 -25.41
CA ALA A 29 20.67 -17.00 -25.31
C ALA A 29 19.59 -16.14 -25.98
N THR A 30 19.75 -14.82 -25.99
CA THR A 30 18.73 -13.87 -26.50
C THR A 30 18.88 -13.60 -28.00
N TYR A 31 20.12 -13.45 -28.47
CA TYR A 31 20.44 -13.04 -29.84
C TYR A 31 21.14 -14.11 -30.66
N GLY A 32 21.61 -15.18 -30.03
CA GLY A 32 22.29 -16.28 -30.70
C GLY A 32 21.34 -17.34 -31.28
N PRO A 33 21.88 -18.24 -32.11
CA PRO A 33 21.13 -19.36 -32.65
C PRO A 33 20.72 -20.35 -31.54
N PRO A 34 19.57 -21.02 -31.66
CA PRO A 34 19.14 -22.04 -30.70
C PRO A 34 20.20 -23.15 -30.59
N GLY A 35 20.72 -23.37 -29.38
CA GLY A 35 21.72 -24.42 -29.13
C GLY A 35 23.20 -23.95 -29.20
N GLY A 36 23.46 -22.67 -29.46
CA GLY A 36 24.80 -22.08 -29.45
C GLY A 36 25.52 -22.16 -30.79
N ALA A 37 26.82 -21.84 -30.79
CA ALA A 37 27.64 -21.84 -32.01
C ALA A 37 27.72 -23.24 -32.65
N PRO A 38 27.69 -23.36 -33.99
CA PRO A 38 28.00 -24.61 -34.69
C PRO A 38 29.37 -25.17 -34.25
N PRO A 39 29.55 -26.51 -34.25
CA PRO A 39 30.81 -27.12 -33.84
C PRO A 39 32.01 -26.58 -34.64
N GLY A 40 33.00 -26.00 -33.95
CA GLY A 40 34.20 -25.43 -34.57
C GLY A 40 34.08 -23.97 -34.98
N GLU A 41 32.90 -23.36 -34.86
CA GLU A 41 32.68 -21.95 -35.14
C GLU A 41 32.54 -21.14 -33.85
N ARG A 42 32.81 -19.83 -33.94
CA ARG A 42 32.57 -18.87 -32.86
C ARG A 42 31.47 -17.92 -33.28
N LEU A 43 30.64 -17.51 -32.33
CA LEU A 43 29.64 -16.49 -32.59
C LEU A 43 30.31 -15.16 -32.98
N PRO A 44 29.69 -14.38 -33.89
CA PRO A 44 30.16 -13.04 -34.24
C PRO A 44 30.32 -12.15 -33.00
N SER A 45 31.40 -11.37 -32.90
CA SER A 45 31.67 -10.50 -31.75
C SER A 45 30.58 -9.46 -31.51
N ILE A 46 29.94 -8.98 -32.59
CA ILE A 46 28.83 -8.01 -32.54
C ILE A 46 27.66 -8.48 -31.67
N LEU A 47 27.48 -9.79 -31.50
CA LEU A 47 26.44 -10.34 -30.65
C LEU A 47 26.59 -9.92 -29.18
N PHE A 48 27.83 -9.69 -28.75
CA PHE A 48 28.18 -9.31 -27.38
C PHE A 48 28.18 -7.79 -27.15
N ASP A 49 27.85 -6.99 -28.15
CA ASP A 49 27.80 -5.52 -28.06
C ASP A 49 26.40 -4.99 -27.68
N TYR A 50 25.41 -5.87 -27.50
CA TYR A 50 24.02 -5.49 -27.18
C TYR A 50 23.69 -5.63 -25.70
N ALA A 51 23.03 -4.61 -25.13
CA ALA A 51 22.40 -4.68 -23.82
C ALA A 51 20.98 -4.10 -23.91
N SER A 52 20.03 -4.68 -23.17
CA SER A 52 18.65 -4.15 -23.14
C SER A 52 18.50 -2.93 -22.24
N VAL A 53 19.18 -2.92 -21.08
CA VAL A 53 19.07 -1.86 -20.07
C VAL A 53 20.43 -1.65 -19.41
N ILE A 54 20.79 -0.39 -19.16
CA ILE A 54 22.00 -0.01 -18.44
C ILE A 54 21.57 0.72 -17.17
N ALA A 55 22.01 0.22 -16.01
CA ALA A 55 21.82 0.92 -14.75
C ALA A 55 22.87 2.04 -14.62
N LEU A 56 22.42 3.28 -14.49
CA LEU A 56 23.28 4.45 -14.36
C LEU A 56 23.24 4.98 -12.94
N GLN A 57 24.42 5.24 -12.36
CA GLN A 57 24.54 6.03 -11.14
C GLN A 57 24.99 7.44 -11.51
N ILE A 58 24.03 8.37 -11.42
CA ILE A 58 24.22 9.75 -11.87
C ILE A 58 24.77 10.58 -10.70
N GLN A 59 25.74 11.45 -10.98
CA GLN A 59 26.26 12.36 -9.97
C GLN A 59 25.20 13.42 -9.61
N PRO A 60 25.05 13.82 -8.34
CA PRO A 60 24.00 14.76 -7.91
C PRO A 60 24.01 16.12 -8.63
N ALA A 61 25.15 16.54 -9.17
CA ALA A 61 25.31 17.79 -9.91
C ALA A 61 24.86 17.72 -11.38
N THR A 62 24.52 16.52 -11.87
CA THR A 62 24.13 16.32 -13.29
C THR A 62 22.76 16.91 -13.53
N ARG A 63 22.63 17.75 -14.56
CA ARG A 63 21.35 18.36 -14.91
C ARG A 63 20.56 17.42 -15.84
N PRO A 64 19.22 17.42 -15.78
CA PRO A 64 18.39 16.63 -16.68
C PRO A 64 18.66 16.90 -18.17
N GLU A 65 18.99 18.15 -18.52
CA GLU A 65 19.31 18.56 -19.89
C GLU A 65 20.55 17.84 -20.46
N ASP A 66 21.54 17.57 -19.61
CA ASP A 66 22.78 16.89 -20.00
C ASP A 66 22.50 15.41 -20.33
N LEU A 67 21.54 14.80 -19.62
CA LEU A 67 21.08 13.43 -19.87
C LEU A 67 20.29 13.35 -21.17
N GLN A 68 19.36 14.28 -21.40
CA GLN A 68 18.55 14.32 -22.62
C GLN A 68 19.43 14.45 -23.88
N THR A 69 20.45 15.32 -23.84
CA THR A 69 21.38 15.49 -24.97
C THR A 69 22.15 14.19 -25.26
N THR A 70 22.55 13.48 -24.21
CA THR A 70 23.25 12.19 -24.32
C THR A 70 22.33 11.12 -24.90
N ASP A 71 21.09 11.07 -24.43
CA ASP A 71 20.05 10.15 -24.90
C ASP A 71 19.75 10.35 -26.38
N GLU A 72 19.60 11.59 -26.84
CA GLU A 72 19.40 11.91 -28.26
C GLU A 72 20.59 11.48 -29.12
N THR A 73 21.81 11.62 -28.60
CA THR A 73 23.04 11.22 -29.31
C THR A 73 23.18 9.71 -29.42
N LEU A 74 22.79 8.96 -28.37
CA LEU A 74 22.93 7.51 -28.30
C LEU A 74 21.67 6.75 -28.76
N GLY A 75 20.58 7.45 -29.05
CA GLY A 75 19.28 6.84 -29.35
C GLY A 75 18.69 6.08 -28.15
N THR A 76 19.02 6.52 -26.94
CA THR A 76 18.56 5.91 -25.68
C THR A 76 17.49 6.76 -25.01
N ILE A 77 16.86 6.20 -23.96
CA ILE A 77 15.97 6.94 -23.07
C ILE A 77 16.40 6.62 -21.65
N THR A 78 16.79 7.64 -20.91
CA THR A 78 17.09 7.54 -19.49
C THR A 78 15.83 7.85 -18.70
N ILE A 79 15.39 6.90 -17.89
CA ILE A 79 14.26 7.04 -16.96
C ILE A 79 14.75 6.87 -15.53
N ASP A 80 14.07 7.52 -14.59
CA ASP A 80 14.37 7.33 -13.18
C ASP A 80 13.85 5.96 -12.70
N LYS A 81 14.30 5.57 -11.50
CA LYS A 81 13.99 4.26 -10.92
C LYS A 81 12.49 4.03 -10.72
N THR A 82 11.71 5.07 -10.39
CA THR A 82 10.27 4.93 -10.17
C THR A 82 9.55 4.70 -11.48
N THR A 83 9.86 5.49 -12.51
CA THR A 83 9.32 5.30 -13.86
C THR A 83 9.70 3.92 -14.42
N ALA A 84 10.90 3.41 -14.12
CA ALA A 84 11.29 2.06 -14.53
C ALA A 84 10.42 0.96 -13.91
N TYR A 85 9.98 1.12 -12.65
CA TYR A 85 9.02 0.19 -12.05
C TYR A 85 7.64 0.32 -12.68
N GLU A 86 7.18 1.53 -12.96
CA GLU A 86 5.87 1.77 -13.60
C GLU A 86 5.81 1.23 -15.03
N ALA A 87 6.95 1.24 -15.74
CA ALA A 87 7.08 0.65 -17.06
C ALA A 87 7.02 -0.89 -17.03
N SER A 88 7.18 -1.53 -15.87
CA SER A 88 7.04 -2.98 -15.75
C SER A 88 5.61 -3.40 -16.04
N THR A 89 5.44 -4.36 -16.94
CA THR A 89 4.13 -4.90 -17.33
C THR A 89 3.34 -5.33 -16.10
N GLY A 90 2.15 -4.74 -15.94
CA GLY A 90 1.21 -5.10 -14.86
C GLY A 90 1.41 -4.36 -13.53
N TYR A 91 2.56 -3.71 -13.29
CA TYR A 91 2.84 -3.06 -12.00
C TYR A 91 1.80 -1.98 -11.64
N VAL A 92 1.54 -1.05 -12.57
CA VAL A 92 0.60 0.06 -12.33
C VAL A 92 -0.81 -0.44 -12.06
N GLU A 93 -1.26 -1.46 -12.78
CA GLU A 93 -2.61 -2.00 -12.62
C GLU A 93 -2.76 -2.81 -11.32
N GLU A 94 -1.71 -3.54 -10.91
CA GLU A 94 -1.65 -4.20 -9.61
C GLU A 94 -1.73 -3.18 -8.47
N VAL A 95 -0.87 -2.14 -8.50
CA VAL A 95 -0.85 -1.09 -7.49
C VAL A 95 -2.19 -0.36 -7.42
N ARG A 96 -2.80 -0.01 -8.56
CA ARG A 96 -4.12 0.62 -8.61
C ARG A 96 -5.21 -0.25 -7.99
N THR A 97 -5.20 -1.55 -8.29
CA THR A 97 -6.18 -2.49 -7.74
C THR A 97 -6.03 -2.60 -6.22
N VAL A 98 -4.80 -2.71 -5.72
CA VAL A 98 -4.51 -2.74 -4.27
C VAL A 98 -4.96 -1.44 -3.61
N GLN A 99 -4.65 -0.28 -4.20
CA GLN A 99 -5.08 1.02 -3.69
C GLN A 99 -6.61 1.15 -3.64
N MET A 100 -7.32 0.68 -4.66
CA MET A 100 -8.78 0.69 -4.68
C MET A 100 -9.36 -0.14 -3.53
N ILE A 101 -8.82 -1.34 -3.28
CA ILE A 101 -9.23 -2.20 -2.16
C ILE A 101 -8.98 -1.47 -0.83
N GLN A 102 -7.80 -0.85 -0.67
CA GLN A 102 -7.46 -0.10 0.55
C GLN A 102 -8.43 1.06 0.81
N VAL A 103 -8.70 1.89 -0.22
CA VAL A 103 -9.65 3.00 -0.12
C VAL A 103 -11.04 2.48 0.26
N PHE A 104 -11.49 1.39 -0.36
CA PHE A 104 -12.78 0.80 -0.06
C PHE A 104 -12.87 0.29 1.39
N LEU A 105 -11.80 -0.32 1.91
CA LEU A 105 -11.71 -0.75 3.30
C LEU A 105 -11.79 0.44 4.28
N PHE A 106 -11.15 1.57 3.96
CA PHE A 106 -11.28 2.79 4.76
C PHE A 106 -12.70 3.35 4.73
N VAL A 107 -13.35 3.35 3.57
CA VAL A 107 -14.75 3.79 3.43
C VAL A 107 -15.69 2.88 4.23
N ILE A 108 -15.56 1.56 4.10
CA ILE A 108 -16.37 0.61 4.87
C ILE A 108 -16.14 0.81 6.36
N SER A 109 -14.89 0.98 6.78
CA SER A 109 -14.55 1.22 8.18
C SER A 109 -15.23 2.49 8.69
N ALA A 110 -15.21 3.60 7.95
CA ALA A 110 -15.93 4.82 8.31
C ALA A 110 -17.45 4.57 8.45
N VAL A 111 -18.06 3.86 7.50
CA VAL A 111 -19.50 3.55 7.52
C VAL A 111 -19.88 2.66 8.71
N VAL A 112 -19.13 1.57 8.92
CA VAL A 112 -19.37 0.62 10.02
C VAL A 112 -19.19 1.29 11.36
N MET A 113 -18.12 2.07 11.55
CA MET A 113 -17.90 2.84 12.78
C MET A 113 -19.00 3.88 12.99
N GLY A 114 -19.43 4.57 11.94
CA GLY A 114 -20.57 5.48 11.99
C GLY A 114 -21.86 4.79 12.43
N ALA A 115 -22.19 3.64 11.83
CA ALA A 115 -23.39 2.88 12.16
C ALA A 115 -23.36 2.31 13.57
N PHE A 116 -22.23 1.74 13.99
CA PHE A 116 -22.06 1.19 15.33
C PHE A 116 -22.25 2.26 16.40
N PHE A 117 -21.56 3.40 16.25
CA PHE A 117 -21.72 4.51 17.19
C PHE A 117 -23.09 5.18 17.11
N SER A 118 -23.79 5.10 15.97
CA SER A 118 -25.19 5.51 15.86
C SER A 118 -26.07 4.71 16.82
N VAL A 119 -26.01 3.38 16.67
CA VAL A 119 -26.80 2.45 17.49
C VAL A 119 -26.43 2.60 18.97
N TRP A 120 -25.14 2.69 19.27
CA TRP A 120 -24.63 2.92 20.62
C TRP A 120 -25.19 4.21 21.24
N THR A 121 -25.18 5.30 20.48
CA THR A 121 -25.71 6.60 20.93
C THR A 121 -27.21 6.52 21.20
N ILE A 122 -27.96 5.87 20.31
CA ILE A 122 -29.41 5.69 20.47
C ILE A 122 -29.71 4.88 21.75
N GLN A 123 -28.98 3.81 22.00
CA GLN A 123 -29.14 2.98 23.21
C GLN A 123 -28.86 3.78 24.50
N ARG A 124 -27.94 4.75 24.47
CA ARG A 124 -27.59 5.60 25.63
C ARG A 124 -28.36 6.92 25.69
N THR A 125 -29.41 7.10 24.89
CA THR A 125 -30.17 8.36 24.83
C THR A 125 -30.75 8.78 26.19
N LYS A 126 -31.23 7.82 27.00
CA LYS A 126 -31.78 8.12 28.35
C LYS A 126 -30.71 8.71 29.28
N GLU A 127 -29.50 8.15 29.27
CA GLU A 127 -28.35 8.64 30.04
C GLU A 127 -27.91 10.03 29.55
N ILE A 128 -27.82 10.20 28.23
CA ILE A 128 -27.51 11.48 27.58
C ILE A 128 -28.54 12.56 27.94
N GLY A 129 -29.83 12.20 27.99
CA GLY A 129 -30.92 13.09 28.39
C GLY A 129 -30.80 13.55 29.84
N LEU A 130 -30.42 12.65 30.76
CA LEU A 130 -30.17 12.99 32.17
C LEU A 130 -29.00 13.97 32.31
N VAL A 131 -27.89 13.73 31.62
CA VAL A 131 -26.70 14.60 31.65
C VAL A 131 -26.99 15.97 31.03
N LYS A 132 -27.81 16.02 29.97
CA LYS A 132 -28.33 17.29 29.42
C LYS A 132 -29.23 18.04 30.40
N ALA A 133 -30.08 17.34 31.14
CA ALA A 133 -30.95 17.95 32.16
C ALA A 133 -30.14 18.57 33.31
N LEU A 134 -28.95 18.04 33.58
CA LEU A 134 -27.97 18.62 34.52
C LEU A 134 -27.16 19.79 33.94
N GLY A 135 -27.42 20.20 32.70
CA GLY A 135 -26.83 21.39 32.07
C GLY A 135 -25.67 21.13 31.11
N ALA A 136 -25.40 19.88 30.73
CA ALA A 136 -24.33 19.58 29.78
C ALA A 136 -24.65 20.07 28.35
N SER A 137 -23.66 20.68 27.69
CA SER A 137 -23.79 21.17 26.32
C SER A 137 -23.66 20.05 25.27
N ASN A 138 -24.30 20.20 24.10
CA ASN A 138 -24.14 19.27 22.98
C ASN A 138 -22.67 19.07 22.56
N GLY A 139 -21.86 20.13 22.67
CA GLY A 139 -20.43 20.08 22.34
C GLY A 139 -19.62 19.22 23.32
N TYR A 140 -19.99 19.23 24.60
CA TYR A 140 -19.39 18.35 25.61
C TYR A 140 -19.67 16.88 25.28
N LEU A 141 -20.94 16.54 25.00
CA LEU A 141 -21.32 15.16 24.68
C LEU A 141 -20.66 14.65 23.39
N LEU A 142 -20.52 15.49 22.38
CA LEU A 142 -19.83 15.14 21.13
C LEU A 142 -18.34 14.85 21.38
N ARG A 143 -17.65 15.69 22.18
CA ARG A 143 -16.23 15.49 22.50
C ARG A 143 -16.00 14.24 23.33
N ASP A 144 -16.85 13.98 24.33
CA ASP A 144 -16.80 12.77 25.14
C ASP A 144 -16.98 11.51 24.26
N SER A 145 -18.02 11.51 23.43
CA SER A 145 -18.30 10.39 22.53
C SER A 145 -17.15 10.16 21.54
N LEU A 146 -16.62 11.21 20.92
CA LEU A 146 -15.47 11.10 20.02
C LEU A 146 -14.18 10.67 20.73
N GLY A 147 -14.00 11.03 22.01
CA GLY A 147 -12.90 10.52 22.83
C GLY A 147 -13.00 9.02 23.07
N GLN A 148 -14.20 8.52 23.36
CA GLN A 148 -14.45 7.08 23.48
C GLN A 148 -14.21 6.34 22.16
N VAL A 149 -14.69 6.91 21.03
CA VAL A 149 -14.42 6.38 19.69
C VAL A 149 -12.92 6.32 19.43
N LEU A 150 -12.19 7.41 19.71
CA LEU A 150 -10.75 7.49 19.49
C LEU A 150 -10.00 6.41 20.26
N LEU A 151 -10.29 6.26 21.57
CA LEU A 151 -9.63 5.26 22.41
C LEU A 151 -9.89 3.83 21.90
N LEU A 152 -11.14 3.54 21.53
CA LEU A 152 -11.54 2.25 20.98
C LEU A 152 -10.85 1.98 19.63
N MET A 153 -10.80 2.99 18.75
CA MET A 153 -10.13 2.89 17.45
C MET A 153 -8.63 2.65 17.61
N ILE A 154 -7.96 3.35 18.53
CA ILE A 154 -6.54 3.12 18.81
C ILE A 154 -6.32 1.68 19.28
N GLY A 155 -7.10 1.21 20.25
CA GLY A 155 -6.99 -0.16 20.77
C GLY A 155 -7.22 -1.21 19.70
N ALA A 156 -8.30 -1.08 18.93
CA ALA A 156 -8.63 -1.99 17.83
C ALA A 156 -7.57 -1.97 16.73
N THR A 157 -7.04 -0.79 16.39
CA THR A 157 -5.98 -0.65 15.37
C THR A 157 -4.69 -1.31 15.83
N VAL A 158 -4.27 -1.10 17.09
CA VAL A 158 -3.08 -1.76 17.65
C VAL A 158 -3.23 -3.27 17.60
N ILE A 159 -4.36 -3.81 18.06
CA ILE A 159 -4.63 -5.24 18.05
C ILE A 159 -4.62 -5.77 16.60
N GLY A 160 -5.31 -5.09 15.68
CA GLY A 160 -5.37 -5.47 14.28
C GLY A 160 -3.99 -5.44 13.59
N THR A 161 -3.18 -4.42 13.85
CA THR A 161 -1.81 -4.31 13.35
C THR A 161 -0.94 -5.45 13.88
N LEU A 162 -1.00 -5.76 15.18
CA LEU A 162 -0.25 -6.88 15.77
C LEU A 162 -0.68 -8.22 15.17
N SER A 163 -1.99 -8.44 14.98
CA SER A 163 -2.51 -9.63 14.30
C SER A 163 -2.03 -9.71 12.85
N SER A 164 -2.03 -8.59 12.11
CA SER A 164 -1.55 -8.51 10.73
C SER A 164 -0.05 -8.85 10.62
N ILE A 165 0.77 -8.33 11.53
CA ILE A 165 2.21 -8.66 11.63
C ILE A 165 2.39 -10.17 11.83
N GLN A 166 1.62 -10.75 12.74
CA GLN A 166 1.71 -12.18 13.03
C GLN A 166 1.32 -13.03 11.82
N ILE A 167 0.25 -12.67 11.11
CA ILE A 167 -0.16 -13.33 9.88
C ILE A 167 0.91 -13.18 8.79
N GLY A 168 1.49 -11.99 8.64
CA GLY A 168 2.56 -11.72 7.68
C GLY A 168 3.77 -12.62 7.87
N ARG A 169 4.22 -12.81 9.11
CA ARG A 169 5.31 -13.75 9.44
C ARG A 169 4.99 -15.20 9.10
N LEU A 170 3.72 -15.61 9.24
CA LEU A 170 3.29 -16.96 8.85
C LEU A 170 3.31 -17.14 7.33
N LEU A 171 2.97 -16.10 6.57
CA LEU A 171 3.04 -16.10 5.11
C LEU A 171 4.50 -16.13 4.62
N GLU A 172 5.37 -15.34 5.25
CA GLU A 172 6.81 -15.32 4.97
C GLU A 172 7.44 -16.71 5.17
N ALA A 173 7.09 -17.40 6.26
CA ALA A 173 7.51 -18.77 6.50
C ALA A 173 7.02 -19.78 5.42
N GLY A 174 5.97 -19.41 4.68
CA GLY A 174 5.45 -20.18 3.55
C GLY A 174 6.10 -19.86 2.21
N GLY A 175 7.13 -19.00 2.16
CA GLY A 175 7.82 -18.60 0.94
C GLY A 175 7.16 -17.45 0.17
N PHE A 176 6.20 -16.74 0.80
CA PHE A 176 5.63 -15.53 0.19
C PHE A 176 6.48 -14.30 0.53
N PRO A 177 6.78 -13.43 -0.45
CA PRO A 177 7.51 -12.21 -0.19
C PRO A 177 6.66 -11.28 0.70
N TYR A 178 7.11 -11.06 1.94
CA TYR A 178 6.47 -10.19 2.91
C TYR A 178 7.44 -9.10 3.37
N LEU A 179 7.17 -7.85 3.01
CA LEU A 179 7.97 -6.70 3.44
C LEU A 179 7.12 -5.76 4.29
N LEU A 180 7.54 -5.57 5.54
CA LEU A 180 6.90 -4.64 6.45
C LEU A 180 7.70 -3.35 6.56
N VAL A 181 7.15 -2.28 5.99
CA VAL A 181 7.71 -0.92 6.12
C VAL A 181 6.96 -0.19 7.25
N PRO A 182 7.63 0.13 8.38
CA PRO A 182 6.97 0.74 9.53
C PRO A 182 6.21 2.03 9.21
N GLU A 183 6.77 2.85 8.32
CA GLU A 183 6.18 4.11 7.88
C GLU A 183 4.81 3.90 7.22
N THR A 184 4.71 2.94 6.30
CA THR A 184 3.46 2.60 5.61
C THR A 184 2.41 2.04 6.56
N VAL A 185 2.84 1.22 7.53
CA VAL A 185 1.95 0.66 8.56
C VAL A 185 1.38 1.76 9.46
N ILE A 186 2.23 2.66 9.94
CA ILE A 186 1.83 3.78 10.77
C ILE A 186 0.89 4.72 9.99
N ALA A 187 1.23 5.06 8.74
CA ALA A 187 0.39 5.90 7.89
C ALA A 187 -1.00 5.29 7.67
N SER A 188 -1.07 3.98 7.42
CA SER A 188 -2.32 3.25 7.24
C SER A 188 -3.16 3.19 8.53
N ALA A 189 -2.51 2.97 9.67
CA ALA A 189 -3.15 2.98 10.99
C ALA A 189 -3.76 4.36 11.30
N VAL A 190 -3.01 5.44 11.04
CA VAL A 190 -3.50 6.81 11.23
C VAL A 190 -4.68 7.10 10.29
N MET A 191 -4.59 6.72 9.01
CA MET A 191 -5.70 6.89 8.07
C MET A 191 -6.95 6.13 8.50
N LEU A 192 -6.80 4.90 9.02
CA LEU A 192 -7.92 4.11 9.53
C LEU A 192 -8.62 4.81 10.71
N VAL A 193 -7.83 5.31 11.66
CA VAL A 193 -8.36 6.06 12.83
C VAL A 193 -9.08 7.33 12.38
N ILE A 194 -8.51 8.10 11.46
CA ILE A 194 -9.12 9.32 10.91
C ILE A 194 -10.44 8.99 10.19
N ALA A 195 -10.44 7.98 9.33
CA ALA A 195 -11.63 7.55 8.60
C ALA A 195 -12.76 7.11 9.55
N GLY A 196 -12.44 6.30 10.56
CA GLY A 196 -13.40 5.86 11.57
C GLY A 196 -13.97 7.03 12.38
N LEU A 197 -13.11 7.95 12.84
CA LEU A 197 -13.54 9.16 13.55
C LEU A 197 -14.44 10.04 12.69
N PHE A 198 -14.12 10.19 11.40
CA PHE A 198 -14.96 10.94 10.48
C PHE A 198 -16.35 10.31 10.33
N GLY A 199 -16.40 8.98 10.15
CA GLY A 199 -17.65 8.22 10.09
C GLY A 199 -18.49 8.35 11.35
N SER A 200 -17.87 8.20 12.53
CA SER A 200 -18.55 8.36 13.82
C SER A 200 -19.00 9.80 14.07
N ALA A 201 -18.19 10.81 13.75
CA ALA A 201 -18.54 12.22 13.91
C ALA A 201 -19.74 12.62 13.04
N LEU A 202 -19.77 12.15 11.79
CA LEU A 202 -20.89 12.42 10.88
C LEU A 202 -22.19 11.81 11.42
N SER A 203 -22.12 10.55 11.85
CA SER A 203 -23.24 9.82 12.46
C SER A 203 -23.77 10.50 13.73
N LEU A 204 -22.87 10.85 14.65
CA LEU A 204 -23.21 11.55 15.90
C LEU A 204 -23.87 12.91 15.64
N ARG A 205 -23.37 13.68 14.67
CA ARG A 205 -23.97 14.97 14.29
C ARG A 205 -25.39 14.84 13.77
N LEU A 206 -25.67 13.80 12.99
CA LEU A 206 -27.01 13.53 12.46
C LEU A 206 -28.01 13.24 13.59
N ILE A 207 -27.61 12.46 14.59
CA ILE A 207 -28.49 12.03 15.69
C ILE A 207 -28.73 13.17 16.71
N MET A 208 -27.68 13.91 17.07
CA MET A 208 -27.80 15.00 18.06
C MET A 208 -28.63 16.20 17.59
N LYS A 209 -28.97 16.25 16.28
CA LYS A 209 -29.87 17.26 15.72
C LYS A 209 -31.36 16.96 16.00
N ILE A 210 -31.68 15.76 16.49
CA ILE A 210 -33.05 15.35 16.83
C ILE A 210 -33.41 15.86 18.23
N ASP A 211 -34.59 16.48 18.34
CA ASP A 211 -35.03 17.24 19.52
C ASP A 211 -35.29 16.31 20.74
N PRO A 212 -34.63 16.53 21.90
CA PRO A 212 -34.79 15.67 23.08
C PRO A 212 -36.22 15.64 23.66
N ILE A 213 -37.06 16.62 23.35
CA ILE A 213 -38.46 16.67 23.79
C ILE A 213 -39.29 15.52 23.17
N ILE A 214 -38.89 15.03 21.99
CA ILE A 214 -39.52 13.86 21.34
C ILE A 214 -39.04 12.56 21.99
N ALA A 215 -37.80 12.52 22.50
CA ALA A 215 -37.21 11.34 23.11
C ALA A 215 -37.78 11.03 24.51
N LEU A 216 -38.19 12.05 25.27
CA LEU A 216 -38.86 11.90 26.58
C LEU A 216 -40.39 11.82 26.48
N GLY A 217 -40.99 12.32 25.39
CA GLY A 217 -42.44 12.33 25.19
C GLY A 217 -43.03 11.03 24.62
N ARG A 218 -42.20 10.03 24.28
CA ARG A 218 -42.62 8.80 23.59
C ARG A 218 -42.84 7.59 24.53
N GLU A 219 -43.09 7.85 25.81
CA GLU A 219 -43.70 6.88 26.75
C GLU A 219 -45.04 7.47 27.24
N ARG A 220 -46.04 7.48 26.34
CA ARG A 220 -47.47 7.36 26.67
C ARG A 220 -48.14 6.51 25.62
#